data_AF-A0A505IW13-F1
#
_entry.id   AF-A0A505IW13-F1
#
_cell.length_a   1.000
_cell.length_b   1.000
_cell.length_c   1.000
_cell.angle_alpha   90.00
_cell.angle_beta   90.00
_cell.angle_gamma   90.00
#
_symmetry.space_group_name_H-M   'P 1'
#
loop_
_entity.id
_entity.type
_entity.pdbx_description
1 polymer ?
#
loop_
_entity_poly.entity_id
_entity_poly.type
_entity_poly.pdbx_seq_one_letter_code
_entity_poly.pdbx_strand_id
1 'polypeptide(L)'
;MLNPYFAFGVPAFLLVLYVAFALFRRSSDIPYLGFVLFIIAGFLTGFSLQVIQQAINEVAKTSFQHVQDTHLYSPYLLAIPLIVGILLLIVNLVRGYLKVKKVRLQSK
;
A
#
# COMPACT_ATOMS: atom_id res chain seq x y z
N MET A 1 7.32 -13.97 -5.52
CA MET A 1 7.29 -13.07 -4.34
C MET A 1 6.41 -13.61 -3.21
N LEU A 2 5.97 -14.88 -3.27
CA LEU A 2 5.08 -15.48 -2.27
C LEU A 2 5.80 -16.00 -1.03
N ASN A 3 7.12 -15.85 -0.93
CA ASN A 3 7.81 -16.10 0.32
C ASN A 3 7.18 -15.20 1.42
N PRO A 4 6.79 -15.75 2.59
CA PRO A 4 6.07 -15.00 3.63
C PRO A 4 6.80 -13.72 4.07
N TYR A 5 8.13 -13.79 4.24
CA TYR A 5 8.95 -12.65 4.64
C TYR A 5 8.89 -11.52 3.63
N PHE A 6 8.75 -11.84 2.35
CA PHE A 6 8.66 -10.85 1.29
C PHE A 6 7.23 -10.35 1.10
N ALA A 7 6.27 -11.28 1.05
CA ALA A 7 4.84 -11.00 0.85
C ALA A 7 4.25 -10.11 1.95
N PHE A 8 4.70 -10.27 3.20
CA PHE A 8 4.23 -9.47 4.34
C PHE A 8 5.26 -8.50 4.89
N GLY A 9 6.56 -8.83 4.84
CA GLY A 9 7.60 -7.96 5.38
C GLY A 9 7.77 -6.66 4.58
N VAL A 10 7.68 -6.72 3.24
CA VAL A 10 7.74 -5.48 2.42
C VAL A 10 6.54 -4.57 2.72
N PRO A 11 5.28 -5.06 2.72
CA PRO A 11 4.15 -4.25 3.16
C PRO A 11 4.28 -3.70 4.58
N ALA A 12 4.72 -4.52 5.54
CA ALA A 12 4.91 -4.10 6.92
C ALA A 12 5.94 -2.96 7.01
N PHE A 13 7.07 -3.09 6.32
CA PHE A 13 8.09 -2.04 6.24
C PHE A 13 7.54 -0.76 5.63
N LEU A 14 6.79 -0.85 4.52
CA LEU A 14 6.17 0.32 3.88
C LEU A 14 5.15 1.00 4.80
N LEU A 15 4.42 0.25 5.63
CA LEU A 15 3.50 0.81 6.62
C LEU A 15 4.25 1.53 7.75
N VAL A 16 5.33 0.95 8.27
CA VAL A 16 6.19 1.61 9.26
C VAL A 16 6.75 2.91 8.69
N LEU A 17 7.25 2.87 7.44
CA LEU A 17 7.77 4.04 6.75
C LEU A 17 6.68 5.10 6.55
N TYR A 18 5.47 4.69 6.14
CA TYR A 18 4.32 5.58 5.99
C TYR A 18 3.99 6.28 7.31
N VAL A 19 3.90 5.53 8.41
CA VAL A 19 3.59 6.08 9.74
C VAL A 19 4.67 7.07 10.17
N ALA A 20 5.96 6.73 9.99
CA ALA A 20 7.05 7.63 10.32
C ALA A 20 6.90 8.98 9.59
N PHE A 21 6.75 8.97 8.26
CA PHE A 21 6.54 10.20 7.49
C PHE A 21 5.24 10.91 7.86
N ALA A 22 4.17 10.18 8.19
CA ALA A 22 2.90 10.79 8.59
C ALA A 22 3.03 11.55 9.92
N LEU A 23 3.81 11.02 10.87
CA LEU A 23 4.13 11.69 12.13
C LEU A 23 5.02 12.92 11.91
N PHE A 24 6.06 12.81 11.07
CA PHE A 24 6.90 13.96 10.69
C PHE A 24 6.11 15.07 10.02
N ARG A 25 5.14 14.73 9.15
CA ARG A 25 4.28 15.70 8.47
C ARG A 25 3.50 16.57 9.45
N ARG A 26 3.10 16.02 10.60
CA ARG A 26 2.33 16.76 11.61
C ARG A 26 3.17 17.85 12.28
N SER A 27 4.49 17.66 12.34
CA SER A 27 5.42 18.53 13.06
C SER A 27 6.17 19.50 12.14
N SER A 28 6.15 19.27 10.82
CA SER A 28 6.95 20.01 9.84
C SER A 28 6.07 20.57 8.73
N ASP A 29 6.23 21.86 8.39
CA ASP A 29 5.50 22.56 7.31
C ASP A 29 5.98 22.20 5.89
N ILE A 30 6.54 21.00 5.71
CA ILE A 30 7.19 20.58 4.48
C ILE A 30 6.12 20.26 3.41
N PRO A 31 6.07 21.00 2.27
CA PRO A 31 4.97 20.89 1.32
C PRO A 31 4.87 19.54 0.61
N TYR A 32 6.01 18.88 0.37
CA TYR A 32 6.14 17.65 -0.42
C TYR A 32 5.90 16.36 0.37
N LEU A 33 5.77 16.42 1.70
CA LEU A 33 5.58 15.21 2.52
C LEU A 33 4.24 14.50 2.21
N GLY A 34 3.21 15.25 1.81
CA GLY A 34 1.97 14.65 1.31
C GLY A 34 2.16 13.83 0.04
N PHE A 35 3.07 14.25 -0.85
CA PHE A 35 3.41 13.52 -2.06
C PHE A 35 4.23 12.27 -1.75
N VAL A 36 5.15 12.33 -0.80
CA VAL A 36 5.89 11.15 -0.30
C VAL A 36 4.94 10.09 0.25
N LEU A 37 3.97 10.49 1.08
CA LEU A 37 2.95 9.58 1.62
C LEU A 37 2.10 8.94 0.51
N PHE A 38 1.79 9.71 -0.54
CA PHE A 38 1.08 9.18 -1.71
C PHE A 38 1.92 8.13 -2.45
N ILE A 39 3.21 8.39 -2.68
CA ILE A 39 4.14 7.45 -3.31
C ILE A 39 4.23 6.15 -2.51
N ILE A 40 4.42 6.23 -1.19
CA ILE A 40 4.52 5.03 -0.33
C ILE A 40 3.23 4.20 -0.41
N ALA A 41 2.06 4.85 -0.35
CA ALA A 41 0.78 4.16 -0.50
C ALA A 41 0.61 3.52 -1.90
N GLY A 42 1.08 4.20 -2.95
CA GLY A 42 1.11 3.68 -4.31
C GLY A 42 1.98 2.43 -4.44
N PHE A 43 3.20 2.47 -3.90
CA PHE A 43 4.09 1.31 -3.86
C PHE A 43 3.50 0.15 -3.07
N LEU A 44 2.94 0.41 -1.89
CA LEU A 44 2.27 -0.61 -1.07
C LEU A 44 1.14 -1.30 -1.85
N THR A 45 0.30 -0.51 -2.52
CA THR A 45 -0.82 -1.02 -3.32
C THR A 45 -0.33 -1.83 -4.52
N GLY A 46 0.58 -1.27 -5.32
CA GLY A 46 1.09 -1.91 -6.53
C GLY A 46 1.86 -3.20 -6.22
N PHE A 47 2.67 -3.19 -5.17
CA PHE A 47 3.36 -4.38 -4.69
C PHE A 47 2.38 -5.47 -4.26
N SER A 48 1.40 -5.13 -3.41
CA SER A 48 0.42 -6.10 -2.90
C SER A 48 -0.42 -6.68 -4.03
N LEU A 49 -0.76 -5.87 -5.03
CA LEU A 49 -1.47 -6.32 -6.24
C LEU A 49 -0.63 -7.28 -7.07
N GLN A 50 0.68 -7.05 -7.20
CA GLN A 50 1.59 -7.98 -7.90
C GLN A 50 1.69 -9.33 -7.16
N VAL A 51 1.80 -9.31 -5.82
CA VAL A 51 1.88 -10.54 -5.01
C VAL A 51 0.58 -11.35 -5.10
N ILE A 52 -0.58 -10.70 -5.02
CA ILE A 52 -1.88 -11.39 -5.18
C ILE A 52 -2.02 -11.99 -6.57
N GLN A 53 -1.66 -11.25 -7.63
CA GLN A 53 -1.71 -11.79 -8.99
C GLN A 53 -0.81 -13.02 -9.16
N GLN A 54 0.38 -13.02 -8.55
CA GLN A 54 1.24 -14.20 -8.53
C GLN A 54 0.56 -15.39 -7.81
N ALA A 55 -0.06 -15.16 -6.65
CA ALA A 55 -0.79 -16.21 -5.92
C ALA A 55 -1.95 -16.77 -6.75
N ILE A 56 -2.77 -15.92 -7.37
CA ILE A 56 -3.91 -16.33 -8.20
C ILE A 56 -3.42 -17.18 -9.38
N ASN A 57 -2.35 -16.77 -10.05
CA ASN A 57 -1.77 -17.51 -11.16
C ASN A 57 -1.22 -18.89 -10.73
N GLU A 58 -0.67 -19.00 -9.53
CA GLU A 58 -0.18 -20.28 -8.99
C GLU A 58 -1.32 -21.21 -8.59
N VAL A 59 -2.38 -20.67 -7.97
CA VAL A 59 -3.61 -21.40 -7.64
C VAL A 59 -4.28 -21.93 -8.91
N ALA A 60 -4.34 -21.13 -9.98
CA ALA A 60 -4.90 -21.54 -11.27
C ALA A 60 -4.14 -22.69 -11.93
N LYS A 61 -2.83 -22.83 -11.65
CA LYS A 61 -1.97 -23.89 -12.21
C LYS A 61 -1.93 -25.16 -11.35
N THR A 62 -2.16 -25.03 -10.05
CA THR A 62 -1.98 -26.12 -9.09
C THR A 62 -3.29 -26.38 -8.34
N SER A 63 -3.45 -25.76 -7.18
CA SER A 63 -4.71 -25.68 -6.42
C SER A 63 -4.50 -24.71 -5.25
N PHE A 64 -5.60 -24.29 -4.62
CA PHE A 64 -5.52 -23.45 -3.42
C PHE A 64 -4.76 -24.13 -2.27
N GLN A 65 -5.05 -25.42 -2.05
CA GLN A 65 -4.41 -26.22 -0.99
C GLN A 65 -2.89 -26.30 -1.19
N HIS A 66 -2.47 -26.56 -2.43
CA HIS A 66 -1.05 -26.66 -2.77
C HIS A 66 -0.28 -25.36 -2.48
N VAL A 67 -0.85 -24.21 -2.83
CA VAL A 67 -0.23 -22.90 -2.56
C VAL A 67 -0.17 -22.61 -1.06
N GLN A 68 -1.22 -22.96 -0.31
CA GLN A 68 -1.24 -22.81 1.13
C GLN A 68 -0.19 -23.68 1.82
N ASP A 69 -0.07 -24.95 1.43
CA ASP A 69 0.89 -25.89 2.01
C ASP A 69 2.33 -25.55 1.63
N THR A 70 2.55 -24.98 0.44
CA THR A 70 3.87 -24.58 -0.04
C THR A 70 4.38 -23.31 0.65
N HIS A 71 3.53 -22.28 0.78
CA HIS A 71 3.95 -20.99 1.34
C HIS A 71 3.62 -20.83 2.83
N LEU A 72 2.95 -21.80 3.46
CA LEU A 72 2.65 -21.83 4.89
C LEU A 72 1.79 -20.67 5.40
N TYR A 73 0.97 -20.08 4.51
CA TYR A 73 -0.06 -19.11 4.88
C TYR A 73 -1.23 -19.17 3.91
N SER A 74 -2.40 -18.70 4.34
CA SER A 74 -3.57 -18.64 3.46
C SER A 74 -3.42 -17.51 2.43
N PRO A 75 -3.54 -17.79 1.10
CA PRO A 75 -3.51 -16.77 0.06
C PRO A 75 -4.46 -15.59 0.28
N TYR A 76 -5.57 -15.77 1.01
CA TYR A 76 -6.49 -14.70 1.37
C TYR A 76 -5.87 -13.60 2.24
N LEU A 77 -4.84 -13.92 3.03
CA LEU A 77 -4.13 -12.94 3.88
C LEU A 77 -3.43 -11.86 3.05
N LEU A 78 -3.10 -12.14 1.79
CA LEU A 78 -2.49 -11.17 0.88
C LEU A 78 -3.43 -9.99 0.57
N ALA A 79 -4.74 -10.15 0.77
CA ALA A 79 -5.71 -9.07 0.60
C ALA A 79 -5.54 -7.95 1.64
N ILE A 80 -5.05 -8.26 2.85
CA ILE A 80 -4.89 -7.30 3.95
C ILE A 80 -3.99 -6.11 3.53
N PRO A 81 -2.73 -6.31 3.12
CA PRO A 81 -1.86 -5.20 2.72
C PRO A 81 -2.39 -4.45 1.49
N LEU A 82 -3.09 -5.13 0.56
CA LEU A 82 -3.71 -4.48 -0.59
C LEU A 82 -4.82 -3.52 -0.16
N ILE A 83 -5.76 -3.96 0.68
CA ILE A 83 -6.87 -3.13 1.18
C ILE A 83 -6.32 -1.92 1.92
N VAL A 84 -5.33 -2.12 2.80
CA VAL A 84 -4.68 -1.03 3.52
C VAL A 84 -4.03 -0.03 2.54
N GLY A 85 -3.31 -0.53 1.53
CA GLY A 85 -2.72 0.31 0.48
C GLY A 85 -3.75 1.17 -0.24
N ILE A 86 -4.85 0.56 -0.69
CA ILE A 86 -5.95 1.24 -1.39
C ILE A 86 -6.55 2.34 -0.50
N LEU A 87 -6.84 2.04 0.76
CA LEU A 87 -7.37 3.02 1.70
C LEU A 87 -6.43 4.22 1.87
N LEU A 88 -5.12 3.98 2.05
CA LEU A 88 -4.13 5.05 2.18
C LEU A 88 -3.98 5.86 0.89
N LEU A 89 -4.10 5.21 -0.28
CA LEU A 89 -4.05 5.88 -1.57
C LEU A 89 -5.24 6.83 -1.74
N ILE A 90 -6.45 6.37 -1.44
CA ILE A 90 -7.67 7.19 -1.45
C ILE A 90 -7.53 8.38 -0.49
N VAL A 91 -7.08 8.14 0.74
CA VAL A 91 -6.88 9.21 1.74
C VAL A 91 -5.92 10.28 1.23
N ASN A 92 -4.80 9.87 0.62
CA ASN A 92 -3.83 10.81 0.08
C ASN A 92 -4.35 11.56 -1.16
N LEU A 93 -5.10 10.91 -2.04
CA LEU A 93 -5.76 11.56 -3.18
C LEU A 93 -6.75 12.62 -2.73
N VAL A 94 -7.62 12.30 -1.78
CA VAL A 94 -8.61 13.26 -1.23
C VAL A 94 -7.90 14.45 -0.60
N ARG A 95 -6.86 14.21 0.21
CA ARG A 95 -6.07 15.29 0.82
C ARG A 95 -5.38 16.16 -0.22
N GLY A 96 -4.81 15.56 -1.26
CA GLY A 96 -4.19 16.27 -2.38
C GLY A 96 -5.19 17.15 -3.12
N TYR A 97 -6.35 16.59 -3.47
CA TYR A 97 -7.44 17.30 -4.15
C TYR A 97 -7.93 18.51 -3.35
N LEU A 98 -8.19 18.33 -2.04
CA LEU A 98 -8.63 19.42 -1.16
C LEU A 98 -7.58 20.55 -1.07
N LYS A 99 -6.30 20.21 -1.03
CA LYS A 99 -5.20 21.20 -1.01
C LYS A 99 -5.18 22.03 -2.29
N VAL A 100 -5.27 21.39 -3.46
CA VAL A 100 -5.30 22.07 -4.76
C VAL A 100 -6.54 22.96 -4.88
N LYS A 101 -7.71 22.46 -4.48
CA LYS A 101 -8.97 23.23 -4.48
C LYS A 101 -8.85 24.50 -3.64
N LYS A 102 -8.24 24.42 -2.45
CA LYS A 102 -8.03 25.59 -1.57
C LYS A 102 -7.15 26.64 -2.23
N VAL A 103 -6.01 26.24 -2.81
CA VAL A 103 -5.09 27.18 -3.48
C VAL A 103 -5.77 27.87 -4.66
N ARG A 104 -6.54 27.13 -5.47
CA ARG A 104 -7.28 27.70 -6.61
C ARG A 104 -8.35 28.72 -6.21
N LEU A 105 -8.98 28.54 -5.05
CA LEU A 105 -9.98 29.48 -4.53
C LEU A 105 -9.36 30.77 -3.98
N GLN A 106 -8.12 30.71 -3.49
CA GLN A 106 -7.39 31.88 -2.98
C GLN A 106 -6.70 32.70 -4.07
N SER A 107 -6.53 32.15 -5.28
CA SER A 107 -5.95 32.85 -6.43
C SER A 107 -6.99 33.53 -7.33
N LYS A 108 -8.27 33.51 -6.95
CA LYS A 108 -9.36 34.20 -7.62
C LYS A 108 -9.81 35.38 -6.76
#